data_AF-A0A534JVH0-F1
#
_entry.id   AF-A0A534JVH0-F1
#
_cell.length_a   1.000
_cell.length_b   1.000
_cell.length_c   1.000
_cell.angle_alpha   90.00
_cell.angle_beta   90.00
_cell.angle_gamma   90.00
#
_symmetry.space_group_name_H-M   'P 1'
#
loop_
_entity.id
_entity.type
_entity.pdbx_description
1 polymer ?
#
loop_
_entity_poly.entity_id
_entity_poly.type
_entity_poly.pdbx_seq_one_letter_code
_entity_poly.pdbx_strand_id
1 'polypeptide(L)'
;RSDTSWADMCRMLGLVSRKPVPVDTLMAFRQLADTGRNFRDFGCPQPNPKSGHPDGWGIACVGAEGEFYVRGPGKATTDPKYEEAVRRLARVCSPPLLLVAHLRYASKKDTIQEQYSHPFRREVDGRVTFFAHNGEIEGFGLREGKIDTQFIYDRFLDSLGTEARPLPEFKQAVAKAKAAIDAEFPRKVESYTFLML
;
A
#
# COMPACT_ATOMS: atom_id res chain seq x y z
N ARG A 1 -22.32 -2.63 -21.05
CA ARG A 1 -21.14 -1.74 -20.87
C ARG A 1 -20.71 -1.98 -19.44
N SER A 2 -19.52 -2.54 -19.21
CA SER A 2 -18.98 -2.66 -17.86
C SER A 2 -18.60 -1.25 -17.43
N ASP A 3 -19.36 -0.68 -16.50
CA ASP A 3 -19.00 0.55 -15.81
C ASP A 3 -17.83 0.21 -14.89
N THR A 4 -16.63 0.09 -15.47
CA THR A 4 -15.40 -0.12 -14.73
C THR A 4 -15.24 1.06 -13.78
N SER A 5 -15.30 0.77 -12.49
CA SER A 5 -15.30 1.74 -11.40
C SER A 5 -13.88 2.26 -11.16
N TRP A 6 -13.32 3.04 -12.08
CA TRP A 6 -11.97 3.64 -12.02
C TRP A 6 -11.78 4.65 -10.86
N ALA A 7 -12.33 4.41 -9.68
CA ALA A 7 -12.77 5.46 -8.78
C ALA A 7 -11.68 5.83 -7.75
N ASP A 8 -10.85 4.90 -7.30
CA ASP A 8 -10.22 5.04 -5.97
C ASP A 8 -8.71 4.74 -5.95
N MET A 9 -7.89 5.63 -6.54
CA MET A 9 -6.43 5.50 -6.43
C MET A 9 -5.88 6.18 -5.19
N CYS A 10 -5.17 5.43 -4.34
CA CYS A 10 -4.40 5.88 -3.19
C CYS A 10 -3.18 6.74 -3.56
N ARG A 11 -2.38 7.14 -2.55
CA ARG A 11 -1.03 7.70 -2.75
C ARG A 11 0.01 6.80 -2.13
N MET A 12 1.04 6.51 -2.90
CA MET A 12 2.17 5.68 -2.47
C MET A 12 3.48 6.43 -2.70
N LEU A 13 4.42 6.23 -1.78
CA LEU A 13 5.78 6.73 -1.88
C LEU A 13 6.74 5.57 -1.62
N GLY A 14 7.63 5.31 -2.57
CA GLY A 14 8.77 4.41 -2.40
C GLY A 14 10.07 5.21 -2.34
N LEU A 15 10.94 4.93 -1.38
CA LEU A 15 12.26 5.54 -1.28
C LEU A 15 13.33 4.45 -1.16
N VAL A 16 14.41 4.61 -1.93
CA VAL A 16 15.63 3.81 -1.82
C VAL A 16 16.74 4.79 -1.55
N SER A 17 17.39 4.70 -0.39
CA SER A 17 18.34 5.72 0.02
C SER A 17 19.55 5.14 0.76
N ARG A 18 20.73 5.73 0.48
CA ARG A 18 21.97 5.52 1.26
C ARG A 18 22.19 6.60 2.32
N LYS A 19 21.22 7.49 2.50
CA LYS A 19 21.20 8.56 3.50
C LYS A 19 19.91 8.47 4.34
N PRO A 20 19.88 9.02 5.56
CA PRO A 20 18.63 9.12 6.32
C PRO A 20 17.55 9.83 5.51
N VAL A 21 16.30 9.39 5.65
CA VAL A 21 15.16 10.05 4.97
C VAL A 21 14.92 11.41 5.62
N PRO A 22 14.90 12.52 4.86
CA PRO A 22 14.53 13.81 5.41
C PRO A 22 13.08 13.77 5.93
N VAL A 23 12.89 14.22 7.18
CA VAL A 23 11.55 14.32 7.82
C VAL A 23 10.57 15.08 6.92
N ASP A 24 11.04 16.16 6.30
CA ASP A 24 10.24 17.02 5.43
C ASP A 24 9.67 16.27 4.22
N THR A 25 10.34 15.23 3.72
CA THR A 25 9.81 14.41 2.63
C THR A 25 8.53 13.68 3.04
N LEU A 26 8.51 13.09 4.24
CA LEU A 26 7.32 12.40 4.75
C LEU A 26 6.25 13.41 5.19
N MET A 27 6.64 14.56 5.75
CA MET A 27 5.68 15.62 6.07
C MET A 27 5.05 16.25 4.83
N ALA A 28 5.79 16.42 3.74
CA ALA A 28 5.25 16.87 2.46
C ALA A 28 4.32 15.81 1.86
N PHE A 29 4.71 14.53 1.90
CA PHE A 29 3.85 13.44 1.45
C PHE A 29 2.53 13.38 2.23
N ARG A 30 2.57 13.56 3.55
CA ARG A 30 1.39 13.65 4.44
C ARG A 30 0.33 14.64 3.92
N GLN A 31 0.72 15.77 3.35
CA GLN A 31 -0.21 16.80 2.83
C GLN A 31 -1.09 16.30 1.68
N LEU A 32 -0.66 15.25 0.97
CA LEU A 32 -1.49 14.62 -0.05
C LEU A 32 -2.72 13.94 0.55
N ALA A 33 -2.76 13.68 1.87
CA ALA A 33 -3.96 13.17 2.52
C ALA A 33 -5.15 14.15 2.45
N ASP A 34 -4.88 15.45 2.30
CA ASP A 34 -5.90 16.48 2.08
C ASP A 34 -5.96 16.93 0.61
N THR A 35 -4.80 17.11 -0.02
CA THR A 35 -4.68 17.78 -1.33
C THR A 35 -4.53 16.83 -2.51
N GLY A 36 -4.37 15.53 -2.25
CA GLY A 36 -4.22 14.51 -3.27
C GLY A 36 -5.48 14.43 -4.13
N ARG A 37 -5.38 14.91 -5.38
CA ARG A 37 -6.52 14.90 -6.30
C ARG A 37 -6.99 13.50 -6.64
N ASN A 38 -8.22 13.16 -6.36
CA ASN A 38 -8.83 11.91 -6.81
C ASN A 38 -9.76 12.19 -8.00
N PHE A 39 -10.43 11.16 -8.50
CA PHE A 39 -11.27 11.29 -9.71
C PHE A 39 -12.47 12.23 -9.51
N ARG A 40 -12.93 12.44 -8.27
CA ARG A 40 -13.94 13.47 -7.96
C ARG A 40 -13.49 14.85 -8.43
N ASP A 41 -12.21 15.17 -8.27
CA ASP A 41 -11.63 16.45 -8.67
C ASP A 41 -11.60 16.64 -10.19
N PHE A 42 -11.86 15.57 -10.95
CA PHE A 42 -12.02 15.57 -12.40
C PHE A 42 -13.48 15.41 -12.85
N GLY A 43 -14.45 15.48 -11.94
CA GLY A 43 -15.88 15.41 -12.24
C GLY A 43 -16.42 13.99 -12.47
N CYS A 44 -15.64 12.95 -12.17
CA CYS A 44 -16.11 11.57 -12.28
C CYS A 44 -16.99 11.20 -11.06
N PRO A 45 -18.17 10.57 -11.25
CA PRO A 45 -18.98 10.06 -10.16
C PRO A 45 -18.24 9.03 -9.33
N GLN A 46 -18.52 9.03 -8.02
CA GLN A 46 -17.84 8.21 -7.02
C GLN A 46 -18.88 7.53 -6.13
N PRO A 47 -18.75 6.21 -5.84
CA PRO A 47 -19.64 5.53 -4.90
C PRO A 47 -19.61 6.16 -3.49
N ASN A 48 -18.44 6.67 -3.08
CA ASN A 48 -18.25 7.31 -1.78
C ASN A 48 -17.32 8.54 -1.89
N PRO A 49 -17.82 9.69 -2.37
CA PRO A 49 -16.99 10.84 -2.70
C PRO A 49 -16.31 11.43 -1.46
N LYS A 50 -14.99 11.34 -1.41
CA LYS A 50 -14.16 11.97 -0.36
C LYS A 50 -13.16 12.94 -0.97
N SER A 51 -12.68 13.89 -0.18
CA SER A 51 -11.56 14.76 -0.57
C SER A 51 -10.27 14.15 -0.05
N GLY A 52 -9.20 14.21 -0.85
CA GLY A 52 -7.90 13.65 -0.49
C GLY A 52 -7.91 12.13 -0.33
N HIS A 53 -7.16 11.64 0.67
CA HIS A 53 -6.98 10.22 1.00
C HIS A 53 -7.11 10.03 2.54
N PRO A 54 -8.34 10.01 3.07
CA PRO A 54 -8.58 10.14 4.51
C PRO A 54 -8.69 8.81 5.28
N ASP A 55 -8.57 7.67 4.61
CA ASP A 55 -9.04 6.38 5.13
C ASP A 55 -7.93 5.45 5.65
N GLY A 56 -6.86 6.07 6.14
CA GLY A 56 -5.72 5.39 6.74
C GLY A 56 -4.38 5.79 6.13
N TRP A 57 -3.33 5.42 6.84
CA TRP A 57 -1.96 5.65 6.43
C TRP A 57 -1.03 4.57 6.98
N GLY A 58 0.15 4.45 6.40
CA GLY A 58 1.19 3.60 6.95
C GLY A 58 2.57 3.90 6.39
N ILE A 59 3.58 3.53 7.16
CA ILE A 59 4.99 3.70 6.84
C ILE A 59 5.70 2.40 7.24
N ALA A 60 6.40 1.78 6.29
CA ALA A 60 7.34 0.70 6.52
C ALA A 60 8.74 1.11 6.03
N CYS A 61 9.78 0.80 6.80
CA CYS A 61 11.17 1.05 6.47
C CYS A 61 11.97 -0.20 6.81
N VAL A 62 12.78 -0.69 5.88
CA VAL A 62 13.82 -1.69 6.12
C VAL A 62 15.15 -0.97 6.00
N GLY A 63 15.84 -0.81 7.12
CA GLY A 63 17.16 -0.20 7.21
C GLY A 63 18.27 -1.23 7.47
N ALA A 64 19.49 -0.75 7.66
CA ALA A 64 20.65 -1.59 7.91
C ALA A 64 20.56 -2.40 9.22
N GLU A 65 19.92 -1.81 10.25
CA GLU A 65 19.86 -2.37 11.60
C GLU A 65 18.51 -3.03 11.94
N GLY A 66 17.58 -3.08 10.98
CA GLY A 66 16.27 -3.70 11.16
C GLY A 66 15.15 -2.93 10.49
N GLU A 67 13.94 -3.15 10.97
CA GLU A 67 12.73 -2.58 10.39
C GLU A 67 12.00 -1.60 11.31
N PHE A 68 11.24 -0.72 10.67
CA PHE A 68 10.29 0.16 11.31
C PHE A 68 8.96 0.04 10.58
N TYR A 69 7.86 -0.09 11.33
CA TYR A 69 6.54 -0.23 10.76
C TYR A 69 5.47 0.37 11.68
N VAL A 70 4.68 1.29 11.15
CA VAL A 70 3.54 1.92 11.85
C VAL A 70 2.43 2.20 10.85
N ARG A 71 1.18 2.07 11.30
CA ARG A 71 -0.03 2.42 10.55
C ARG A 71 -1.02 3.17 11.44
N GLY A 72 -1.99 3.84 10.81
CA GLY A 72 -3.14 4.42 11.49
C GLY A 72 -4.40 4.36 10.64
N PRO A 73 -5.60 4.32 11.26
CA PRO A 73 -6.89 4.16 10.57
C PRO A 73 -7.42 5.43 9.92
N GLY A 74 -6.93 6.60 10.36
CA GLY A 74 -7.50 7.90 10.00
C GLY A 74 -6.71 8.65 8.94
N LYS A 75 -7.09 9.90 8.72
CA LYS A 75 -6.37 10.80 7.81
C LYS A 75 -5.04 11.22 8.43
N ALA A 76 -3.96 11.06 7.68
CA ALA A 76 -2.59 11.32 8.15
C ALA A 76 -2.37 12.74 8.68
N THR A 77 -3.06 13.76 8.15
CA THR A 77 -2.92 15.15 8.61
C THR A 77 -3.59 15.43 9.96
N THR A 78 -4.58 14.64 10.35
CA THR A 78 -5.29 14.80 11.65
C THR A 78 -4.90 13.77 12.69
N ASP A 79 -4.15 12.73 12.31
CA ASP A 79 -3.67 11.70 13.22
C ASP A 79 -2.31 12.08 13.83
N PRO A 80 -2.23 12.36 15.15
CA PRO A 80 -0.97 12.75 15.79
C PRO A 80 0.09 11.63 15.74
N LYS A 81 -0.33 10.36 15.61
CA LYS A 81 0.59 9.22 15.49
C LYS A 81 1.46 9.31 14.24
N TYR A 82 1.01 9.98 13.18
CA TYR A 82 1.79 10.12 11.95
C TYR A 82 3.11 10.86 12.22
N GLU A 83 3.02 12.01 12.90
CA GLU A 83 4.18 12.83 13.17
C GLU A 83 5.15 12.17 14.17
N GLU A 84 4.61 11.50 15.18
CA GLU A 84 5.39 10.67 16.09
C GLU A 84 6.14 9.56 15.34
N ALA A 85 5.45 8.86 14.42
CA ALA A 85 6.03 7.80 13.61
C ALA A 85 7.18 8.32 12.74
N VAL A 86 7.02 9.46 12.08
CA VAL A 86 8.08 10.07 11.26
C VAL A 86 9.30 10.43 12.11
N ARG A 87 9.10 11.07 13.27
CA ARG A 87 10.20 11.43 14.19
C ARG A 87 10.92 10.20 14.72
N ARG A 88 10.19 9.12 15.03
CA ARG A 88 10.77 7.85 15.48
C ARG A 88 11.55 7.17 14.36
N LEU A 89 10.98 7.10 13.15
CA LEU A 89 11.64 6.53 11.97
C LEU A 89 13.02 7.17 11.73
N ALA A 90 13.10 8.50 11.78
CA ALA A 90 14.35 9.24 11.58
C ALA A 90 15.45 8.91 12.61
N ARG A 91 15.07 8.38 13.79
CA ARG A 91 16.00 7.99 14.85
C ARG A 91 16.41 6.53 14.79
N VAL A 92 15.53 5.65 14.30
CA VAL A 92 15.70 4.19 14.42
C VAL A 92 15.99 3.47 13.09
N CYS A 93 15.61 4.05 11.94
CA CYS A 93 15.90 3.43 10.64
C CYS A 93 17.21 4.03 10.08
N SER A 94 18.29 3.24 10.11
CA SER A 94 19.60 3.65 9.57
C SER A 94 19.76 3.24 8.09
N PRO A 95 20.42 4.06 7.26
CA PRO A 95 20.70 3.71 5.87
C PRO A 95 21.82 2.65 5.74
N PRO A 96 21.93 1.93 4.59
CA PRO A 96 21.02 1.96 3.45
C PRO A 96 19.62 1.48 3.83
N LEU A 97 18.60 2.13 3.28
CA LEU A 97 17.22 1.88 3.63
C LEU A 97 16.31 1.83 2.40
N LEU A 98 15.25 1.05 2.55
CA LEU A 98 14.09 0.99 1.68
C LEU A 98 12.87 1.42 2.48
N LEU A 99 12.05 2.32 1.95
CA LEU A 99 10.84 2.80 2.63
C LEU A 99 9.65 2.77 1.69
N VAL A 100 8.52 2.34 2.22
CA VAL A 100 7.20 2.46 1.59
C VAL A 100 6.28 3.22 2.54
N ALA A 101 5.68 4.31 2.04
CA ALA A 101 4.63 5.03 2.72
C ALA A 101 3.36 5.06 1.87
N HIS A 102 2.21 5.07 2.54
CA HIS A 102 0.91 4.99 1.87
C HIS A 102 -0.12 5.91 2.54
N LEU A 103 -0.96 6.55 1.74
CA LEU A 103 -2.16 7.27 2.16
C LEU A 103 -3.36 6.65 1.45
N ARG A 104 -4.28 6.12 2.25
CA ARG A 104 -5.33 5.23 1.77
C ARG A 104 -6.59 5.98 1.41
N TYR A 105 -7.15 5.57 0.28
CA TYR A 105 -8.54 5.81 -0.07
C TYR A 105 -9.25 4.45 -0.05
N ALA A 106 -10.18 4.26 0.88
CA ALA A 106 -10.93 3.02 0.98
C ALA A 106 -12.12 3.05 0.02
N SER A 107 -12.26 2.05 -0.84
CA SER A 107 -13.43 1.94 -1.72
C SER A 107 -14.72 1.62 -0.97
N LYS A 108 -14.60 0.93 0.18
CA LYS A 108 -15.74 0.58 1.04
C LYS A 108 -15.57 1.12 2.46
N LYS A 109 -16.65 1.69 3.00
CA LYS A 109 -16.68 2.35 4.33
C LYS A 109 -16.36 1.40 5.48
N ASP A 110 -16.82 0.17 5.41
CA ASP A 110 -16.59 -0.89 6.41
C ASP A 110 -15.11 -1.31 6.53
N THR A 111 -14.30 -0.98 5.51
CA THR A 111 -12.86 -1.24 5.52
C THR A 111 -12.03 -0.06 6.05
N ILE A 112 -12.61 1.03 6.55
CA ILE A 112 -11.87 2.17 7.12
C ILE A 112 -11.38 1.83 8.53
N GLN A 113 -10.30 1.04 8.61
CA GLN A 113 -9.71 0.54 9.85
C GLN A 113 -8.20 0.36 9.68
N GLU A 114 -7.44 0.41 10.79
CA GLU A 114 -5.97 0.33 10.78
C GLU A 114 -5.48 -0.99 10.18
N GLN A 115 -6.18 -2.09 10.47
CA GLN A 115 -5.84 -3.41 9.95
C GLN A 115 -5.84 -3.49 8.42
N TYR A 116 -6.62 -2.64 7.74
CA TYR A 116 -6.74 -2.54 6.29
C TYR A 116 -5.89 -1.43 5.66
N SER A 117 -5.14 -0.68 6.47
CA SER A 117 -4.24 0.35 5.99
C SER A 117 -2.96 -0.30 5.46
N HIS A 118 -2.50 0.14 4.29
CA HIS A 118 -1.22 -0.27 3.71
C HIS A 118 -0.04 0.45 4.38
N PRO A 119 1.20 -0.06 4.25
CA PRO A 119 1.57 -1.36 3.68
C PRO A 119 1.19 -2.54 4.59
N PHE A 120 1.10 -3.76 4.05
CA PHE A 120 0.93 -4.99 4.82
C PHE A 120 2.27 -5.66 5.07
N ARG A 121 2.48 -6.21 6.28
CA ARG A 121 3.69 -6.92 6.69
C ARG A 121 3.47 -8.44 6.68
N ARG A 122 4.43 -9.19 6.14
CA ARG A 122 4.54 -10.65 6.29
C ARG A 122 5.96 -11.04 6.62
N GLU A 123 6.10 -12.13 7.37
CA GLU A 123 7.39 -12.79 7.57
C GLU A 123 7.39 -14.10 6.79
N VAL A 124 8.40 -14.29 5.95
CA VAL A 124 8.56 -15.44 5.06
C VAL A 124 9.98 -15.94 5.23
N ASP A 125 10.13 -17.14 5.80
CA ASP A 125 11.44 -17.77 6.04
C ASP A 125 12.44 -16.85 6.76
N GLY A 126 11.98 -16.23 7.86
CA GLY A 126 12.76 -15.30 8.67
C GLY A 126 13.05 -13.94 8.01
N ARG A 127 12.49 -13.66 6.83
CA ARG A 127 12.59 -12.37 6.14
C ARG A 127 11.29 -11.61 6.22
N VAL A 128 11.36 -10.34 6.56
CA VAL A 128 10.16 -9.50 6.53
C VAL A 128 10.00 -8.88 5.16
N THR A 129 8.76 -8.90 4.68
CA THR A 129 8.35 -8.26 3.44
C THR A 129 7.21 -7.29 3.72
N PHE A 130 7.14 -6.24 2.91
CA PHE A 130 6.07 -5.24 2.97
C PHE A 130 5.41 -5.08 1.61
N PHE A 131 4.09 -4.92 1.58
CA PHE A 131 3.34 -4.77 0.33
C PHE A 131 2.31 -3.63 0.40
N ALA A 132 2.40 -2.70 -0.54
CA ALA A 132 1.41 -1.65 -0.76
C ALA A 132 0.87 -1.74 -2.19
N HIS A 133 -0.44 -1.62 -2.36
CA HIS A 133 -1.11 -1.78 -3.65
C HIS A 133 -2.05 -0.62 -3.91
N ASN A 134 -2.06 -0.16 -5.15
CA ASN A 134 -2.94 0.89 -5.65
C ASN A 134 -3.79 0.35 -6.81
N GLY A 135 -5.00 -0.04 -6.46
CA GLY A 135 -6.00 -0.64 -7.33
C GLY A 135 -7.00 -1.44 -6.51
N GLU A 136 -8.07 -1.89 -7.17
CA GLU A 136 -9.06 -2.78 -6.60
C GLU A 136 -9.32 -4.00 -7.51
N ILE A 137 -9.73 -5.12 -6.90
CA ILE A 137 -10.50 -6.17 -7.56
C ILE A 137 -11.99 -5.88 -7.37
N GLU A 138 -12.67 -5.42 -8.42
CA GLU A 138 -14.06 -4.98 -8.39
C GLU A 138 -14.97 -6.06 -7.78
N GLY A 139 -15.71 -5.67 -6.74
CA GLY A 139 -16.66 -6.56 -6.08
C GLY A 139 -16.01 -7.65 -5.22
N PHE A 140 -14.71 -7.56 -4.92
CA PHE A 140 -14.03 -8.52 -4.04
C PHE A 140 -14.61 -8.50 -2.61
N GLY A 141 -14.78 -7.29 -2.04
CA GLY A 141 -15.31 -7.09 -0.69
C GLY A 141 -14.37 -7.53 0.43
N LEU A 142 -14.92 -8.03 1.52
CA LEU A 142 -14.16 -8.70 2.57
C LEU A 142 -14.32 -10.20 2.39
N ARG A 143 -13.21 -10.93 2.28
CA ARG A 143 -13.18 -12.39 2.24
C ARG A 143 -12.30 -12.89 3.36
N GLU A 144 -12.88 -13.67 4.27
CA GLU A 144 -12.15 -14.18 5.44
C GLU A 144 -11.47 -13.05 6.25
N GLY A 145 -12.14 -11.90 6.34
CA GLY A 145 -11.62 -10.71 7.03
C GLY A 145 -10.50 -9.97 6.28
N LYS A 146 -10.14 -10.36 5.06
CA LYS A 146 -9.11 -9.72 4.21
C LYS A 146 -9.73 -8.88 3.10
N ILE A 147 -9.08 -7.76 2.78
CA ILE A 147 -9.34 -7.03 1.55
C ILE A 147 -8.55 -7.63 0.38
N ASP A 148 -8.90 -7.24 -0.83
CA ASP A 148 -8.27 -7.67 -2.08
C ASP A 148 -6.75 -7.54 -2.09
N THR A 149 -6.19 -6.47 -1.52
CA THR A 149 -4.74 -6.28 -1.48
C THR A 149 -4.06 -7.38 -0.66
N GLN A 150 -4.63 -7.77 0.48
CA GLN A 150 -4.06 -8.84 1.30
C GLN A 150 -4.15 -10.18 0.57
N PHE A 151 -5.25 -10.40 -0.16
CA PHE A 151 -5.40 -11.56 -1.04
C PHE A 151 -4.35 -11.58 -2.15
N ILE A 152 -4.15 -10.46 -2.87
CA ILE A 152 -3.11 -10.33 -3.90
C ILE A 152 -1.72 -10.60 -3.31
N TYR A 153 -1.45 -10.05 -2.13
CA TYR A 153 -0.18 -10.22 -1.46
C TYR A 153 0.09 -11.69 -1.10
N ASP A 154 -0.89 -12.37 -0.49
CA ASP A 154 -0.77 -13.79 -0.17
C ASP A 154 -0.51 -14.62 -1.45
N ARG A 155 -1.24 -14.36 -2.55
CA ARG A 155 -1.01 -15.01 -3.85
C ARG A 155 0.39 -14.76 -4.43
N PHE A 156 0.93 -13.55 -4.26
CA PHE A 156 2.27 -13.22 -4.72
C PHE A 156 3.32 -13.97 -3.91
N LEU A 157 3.17 -14.04 -2.59
CA LEU A 157 4.06 -14.79 -1.73
C LEU A 157 4.01 -16.29 -2.03
N ASP A 158 2.81 -16.86 -2.24
CA ASP A 158 2.67 -18.27 -2.64
C ASP A 158 3.41 -18.58 -3.95
N SER A 159 3.32 -17.69 -4.93
CA SER A 159 4.01 -17.88 -6.21
C SER A 159 5.50 -17.62 -6.14
N LEU A 160 5.96 -16.73 -5.26
CA LEU A 160 7.38 -16.45 -5.03
C LEU A 160 8.03 -17.58 -4.21
N GLY A 161 7.30 -18.19 -3.29
CA GLY A 161 7.86 -19.11 -2.31
C GLY A 161 8.78 -18.41 -1.31
N THR A 162 9.59 -19.18 -0.62
CA THR A 162 10.45 -18.71 0.48
C THR A 162 11.85 -18.26 0.03
N GLU A 163 12.30 -18.74 -1.13
CA GLU A 163 13.66 -18.50 -1.60
C GLU A 163 13.83 -17.10 -2.21
N ALA A 164 15.03 -16.54 -2.02
CA ALA A 164 15.41 -15.30 -2.69
C ALA A 164 15.57 -15.53 -4.18
N ARG A 165 14.82 -14.79 -5.00
CA ARG A 165 14.85 -14.92 -6.45
C ARG A 165 15.60 -13.78 -7.13
N PRO A 166 16.39 -14.05 -8.19
CA PRO A 166 16.84 -13.02 -9.11
C PRO A 166 15.65 -12.26 -9.71
N LEU A 167 15.86 -10.99 -10.09
CA LEU A 167 14.80 -10.13 -10.62
C LEU A 167 13.99 -10.73 -11.79
N PRO A 168 14.57 -11.45 -12.77
CA PRO A 168 13.79 -12.09 -13.83
C PRO A 168 12.81 -13.14 -13.32
N GLU A 169 13.25 -14.00 -12.40
CA GLU A 169 12.41 -15.05 -11.80
C GLU A 169 11.35 -14.46 -10.88
N PHE A 170 11.69 -13.41 -10.11
CA PHE A 170 10.72 -12.64 -9.34
C PHE A 170 9.61 -12.09 -10.26
N LYS A 171 9.98 -11.46 -11.38
CA LYS A 171 9.01 -10.93 -12.36
C LYS A 171 8.15 -12.04 -12.94
N GLN A 172 8.73 -13.20 -13.26
CA GLN A 172 8.00 -14.34 -13.80
C GLN A 172 7.00 -14.91 -12.78
N ALA A 173 7.40 -15.06 -11.51
CA ALA A 173 6.53 -15.51 -10.44
C ALA A 173 5.36 -14.54 -10.21
N VAL A 174 5.64 -13.24 -10.10
CA VAL A 174 4.58 -12.22 -9.98
C VAL A 174 3.66 -12.23 -11.21
N ALA A 175 4.19 -12.37 -12.43
CA ALA A 175 3.38 -12.46 -13.65
C ALA A 175 2.46 -13.70 -13.65
N LYS A 176 2.97 -14.85 -13.20
CA LYS A 176 2.17 -16.07 -13.03
C LYS A 176 1.05 -15.87 -12.02
N ALA A 177 1.34 -15.26 -10.86
CA ALA A 177 0.34 -14.97 -9.85
C ALA A 177 -0.74 -14.01 -10.38
N LYS A 178 -0.34 -12.94 -11.08
CA LYS A 178 -1.27 -12.02 -11.75
C LYS A 178 -2.17 -12.73 -12.75
N ALA A 179 -1.61 -13.57 -13.63
CA ALA A 179 -2.39 -14.33 -14.60
C ALA A 179 -3.42 -15.27 -13.93
N ALA A 180 -3.05 -15.88 -12.81
CA ALA A 180 -3.97 -16.72 -12.03
C ALA A 180 -5.11 -15.89 -11.39
N ILE A 181 -4.80 -14.72 -10.83
CA ILE A 181 -5.80 -13.79 -10.29
C ILE A 181 -6.72 -13.29 -11.41
N ASP A 182 -6.18 -12.92 -12.57
CA ASP A 182 -6.98 -12.46 -13.71
C ASP A 182 -7.91 -13.55 -14.27
N ALA A 183 -7.48 -14.82 -14.20
CA ALA A 183 -8.34 -15.95 -14.55
C ALA A 183 -9.49 -16.16 -13.54
N GLU A 184 -9.24 -15.90 -12.26
CA GLU A 184 -10.26 -15.96 -11.19
C GLU A 184 -11.21 -14.75 -11.20
N PHE A 185 -10.69 -13.58 -11.59
CA PHE A 185 -11.40 -12.28 -11.60
C PHE A 185 -11.37 -11.61 -12.98
N PRO A 186 -11.92 -12.26 -14.02
CA PRO A 186 -11.82 -11.76 -15.39
C PRO A 186 -12.51 -10.40 -15.50
N ARG A 187 -11.76 -9.39 -15.97
CA ARG A 187 -12.20 -7.98 -16.17
C ARG A 187 -12.56 -7.21 -14.91
N LYS A 188 -12.19 -7.71 -13.73
CA LYS A 188 -12.48 -7.04 -12.44
C LYS A 188 -11.26 -6.40 -11.79
N VAL A 189 -10.06 -6.73 -12.25
CA VAL A 189 -8.84 -6.12 -11.70
C VAL A 189 -8.55 -4.81 -12.40
N GLU A 190 -8.55 -3.71 -11.64
CA GLU A 190 -8.36 -2.37 -12.21
C GLU A 190 -6.88 -2.03 -12.46
N SER A 191 -6.01 -2.44 -11.54
CA SER A 191 -4.58 -2.14 -11.56
C SER A 191 -3.84 -3.14 -10.67
N TYR A 192 -2.60 -3.45 -11.02
CA TYR A 192 -1.64 -4.12 -10.13
C TYR A 192 -0.44 -3.22 -9.85
N THR A 193 -0.67 -1.92 -9.68
CA THR A 193 0.39 -0.98 -9.30
C THR A 193 0.71 -1.20 -7.84
N PHE A 194 1.91 -1.67 -7.52
CA PHE A 194 2.30 -1.99 -6.14
C PHE A 194 3.75 -1.59 -5.84
N LEU A 195 4.05 -1.47 -4.55
CA LEU A 195 5.40 -1.40 -4.00
C LEU A 195 5.60 -2.60 -3.08
N MET A 196 6.75 -3.28 -3.21
CA MET A 196 7.13 -4.40 -2.36
C MET A 196 8.57 -4.22 -1.87
N LEU A 197 8.78 -4.41 -0.57
CA LEU A 197 10.10 -4.47 0.08
C LEU A 197 10.43 -5.92 0.42
#